data_AF-A0A9Q8XJA8-F1
#
_entry.id   AF-A0A9Q8XJA8-F1
#
_cell.length_a   1.000
_cell.length_b   1.000
_cell.length_c   1.000
_cell.angle_alpha   90.00
_cell.angle_beta   90.00
_cell.angle_gamma   90.00
#
_symmetry.space_group_name_H-M   'P 1'
#
loop_
_entity.id
_entity.type
_entity.pdbx_description
1 polymer ?
#
loop_
_entity_poly.entity_id
_entity_poly.type
_entity_poly.pdbx_seq_one_letter_code
_entity_poly.pdbx_strand_id
1 'polypeptide(L)'
;MSQILIIIGVSIFGVLGAIHLVYTFFTEKFNPYDASVFTAMKSTSPRLTKETTMWRAWIGFNASHSLGAMLLPAIYLPLAVNHFEVIKNSIWFSLLPVAVGVSYLILAKKYWFKIPFLGVLISLACFLASAWLINT
;
A
#
# COMPACT_ATOMS: atom_id res chain seq x y z
N MET A 1 6.17 22.20 7.87
CA MET A 1 6.22 21.70 6.47
C MET A 1 6.39 20.18 6.41
N SER A 2 7.41 19.60 7.04
CA SER A 2 7.64 18.14 7.11
C SER A 2 6.41 17.35 7.62
N GLN A 3 5.77 17.81 8.70
CA GLN A 3 4.54 17.20 9.24
C GLN A 3 3.42 17.06 8.18
N ILE A 4 3.16 18.14 7.43
CA ILE A 4 2.12 18.17 6.39
C ILE A 4 2.48 17.21 5.25
N LEU A 5 3.75 17.17 4.85
CA LEU A 5 4.23 16.25 3.82
C LEU A 5 4.04 14.77 4.22
N ILE A 6 4.35 14.42 5.47
CA ILE A 6 4.06 13.07 6.00
C ILE A 6 2.56 12.79 5.93
N ILE A 7 1.72 13.69 6.44
CA ILE A 7 0.27 13.52 6.47
C ILE A 7 -0.28 13.30 5.05
N ILE A 8 0.13 14.12 4.07
CA ILE A 8 -0.30 13.97 2.67
C ILE A 8 0.14 12.61 2.12
N GLY A 9 1.43 12.28 2.24
CA GLY A 9 1.98 11.05 1.66
C GLY A 9 1.33 9.78 2.24
N VAL A 10 1.15 9.70 3.57
CA VAL A 10 0.52 8.51 4.18
C VAL A 10 -0.99 8.47 3.91
N SER A 11 -1.66 9.63 3.78
CA SER A 11 -3.08 9.67 3.42
C SER A 11 -3.33 9.13 2.02
N ILE A 12 -2.45 9.40 1.06
CA ILE A 12 -2.54 8.81 -0.30
C ILE A 12 -2.46 7.27 -0.22
N PHE A 13 -1.51 6.73 0.55
CA PHE A 13 -1.43 5.29 0.81
C PHE A 13 -2.72 4.73 1.43
N GLY A 14 -3.31 5.45 2.38
CA GLY A 14 -4.57 5.07 3.03
C GLY A 14 -5.74 5.02 2.07
N VAL A 15 -5.91 6.06 1.24
CA VAL A 15 -6.98 6.14 0.24
C VAL A 15 -6.82 5.05 -0.81
N LEU A 16 -5.61 4.85 -1.35
CA LEU A 16 -5.34 3.78 -2.31
C LEU A 16 -5.61 2.40 -1.71
N GLY A 17 -5.13 2.15 -0.49
CA GLY A 17 -5.35 0.88 0.22
C GLY A 17 -6.82 0.61 0.49
N ALA A 18 -7.58 1.63 0.92
CA ALA A 18 -9.02 1.53 1.18
C ALA A 18 -9.82 1.26 -0.11
N ILE A 19 -9.55 2.00 -1.20
CA ILE A 19 -10.18 1.76 -2.51
C ILE A 19 -9.87 0.35 -3.00
N HIS A 20 -8.61 -0.09 -2.91
CA HIS A 20 -8.20 -1.44 -3.29
C HIS A 20 -8.90 -2.52 -2.45
N LEU A 21 -9.12 -2.26 -1.16
CA LEU A 21 -9.82 -3.19 -0.26
C LEU A 21 -11.29 -3.29 -0.65
N VAL A 22 -11.93 -2.15 -0.94
CA VAL A 22 -13.31 -2.11 -1.43
C VAL A 22 -13.42 -2.88 -2.74
N TYR A 23 -12.49 -2.68 -3.67
CA TYR A 23 -12.46 -3.42 -4.93
C TYR A 23 -12.28 -4.92 -4.74
N THR A 24 -11.53 -5.34 -3.71
CA THR A 24 -11.27 -6.74 -3.38
C THR A 24 -12.52 -7.48 -2.89
N PHE A 25 -13.35 -6.84 -2.06
CA PHE A 25 -14.47 -7.53 -1.40
C PHE A 25 -15.85 -7.18 -1.95
N PHE A 26 -16.02 -6.00 -2.52
CA PHE A 26 -17.35 -5.46 -2.85
C PHE A 26 -17.54 -5.16 -4.33
N THR A 27 -16.58 -5.53 -5.18
CA THR A 27 -16.69 -5.35 -6.62
C THR A 27 -16.09 -6.52 -7.39
N GLU A 28 -16.32 -6.55 -8.71
CA GLU A 28 -15.73 -7.52 -9.63
C GLU A 28 -14.46 -7.01 -10.31
N LYS A 29 -13.89 -5.86 -9.88
CA LYS A 29 -12.74 -5.22 -10.54
C LYS A 29 -11.47 -6.09 -10.58
N PHE A 30 -11.34 -7.07 -9.69
CA PHE A 30 -10.23 -8.04 -9.68
C PHE A 30 -10.60 -9.42 -10.22
N ASN A 31 -11.79 -9.57 -10.80
CA ASN A 31 -12.10 -10.78 -11.55
C ASN A 31 -11.26 -10.82 -12.83
N PRO A 32 -10.81 -12.01 -13.27
CA PRO A 32 -10.30 -12.19 -14.63
C PRO A 32 -11.37 -11.78 -15.65
N TYR A 33 -10.96 -11.15 -16.75
CA TYR A 33 -11.87 -10.84 -17.85
C TYR A 33 -12.48 -12.09 -18.49
N ASP A 34 -11.71 -13.18 -18.58
CA ASP A 34 -12.17 -14.47 -19.10
C ASP A 34 -12.85 -15.29 -18.00
N ALA A 35 -14.13 -15.60 -18.19
CA ALA A 35 -14.94 -16.39 -17.26
C ALA A 35 -14.42 -17.83 -17.07
N SER A 36 -13.74 -18.40 -18.07
CA SER A 36 -13.12 -19.72 -17.95
C SER A 36 -11.95 -19.70 -16.96
N VAL A 37 -11.16 -18.62 -16.94
CA VAL A 37 -10.05 -18.42 -15.98
C VAL A 37 -10.60 -18.24 -14.58
N PHE A 38 -11.66 -17.46 -14.42
CA PHE A 38 -12.33 -17.30 -13.13
C PHE A 38 -12.82 -18.64 -12.56
N THR A 39 -13.45 -19.46 -13.41
CA THR A 39 -13.90 -20.82 -13.05
C THR A 39 -12.71 -21.70 -12.66
N ALA A 40 -11.64 -21.72 -13.46
CA ALA A 40 -10.44 -22.51 -13.20
C ALA A 40 -9.75 -22.11 -11.89
N MET A 41 -9.66 -20.81 -11.59
CA MET A 41 -9.09 -20.32 -10.34
C MET A 41 -9.86 -20.79 -9.10
N LYS A 42 -11.17 -21.00 -9.23
CA LYS A 42 -12.01 -21.55 -8.15
C LYS A 42 -11.89 -23.07 -8.01
N SER A 43 -11.56 -23.79 -9.08
CA SER A 43 -11.48 -25.25 -9.08
C SER A 43 -10.08 -25.81 -8.85
N THR A 44 -9.06 -24.96 -8.76
CA THR A 44 -7.66 -25.39 -8.57
C THR A 44 -7.00 -24.66 -7.40
N SER A 45 -5.88 -25.20 -6.94
CA SER A 45 -5.10 -24.71 -5.80
C SER A 45 -3.67 -24.35 -6.22
N PRO A 46 -2.99 -23.46 -5.49
CA PRO A 46 -1.55 -23.32 -5.63
C PRO A 46 -0.84 -24.67 -5.43
N ARG A 47 0.29 -24.89 -6.09
CA ARG A 47 1.09 -26.11 -5.85
C ARG A 47 1.56 -26.25 -4.41
N LEU A 48 1.67 -25.14 -3.69
CA LEU A 48 2.11 -25.08 -2.30
C LEU A 48 1.18 -25.87 -1.35
N THR A 49 -0.14 -25.83 -1.55
CA THR A 49 -1.12 -26.47 -0.66
C THR A 49 -2.48 -26.62 -1.33
N LYS A 50 -3.28 -27.61 -0.90
CA LYS A 50 -4.68 -27.81 -1.32
C LYS A 50 -5.71 -27.18 -0.37
N GLU A 51 -5.28 -26.55 0.72
CA GLU A 51 -6.17 -25.95 1.73
C GLU A 51 -6.89 -24.68 1.26
N THR A 52 -6.43 -24.09 0.15
CA THR A 52 -7.02 -22.90 -0.47
C THR A 52 -7.11 -23.07 -1.98
N THR A 53 -7.95 -22.27 -2.63
CA THR A 53 -8.02 -22.22 -4.09
C THR A 53 -7.18 -21.05 -4.62
N MET A 54 -6.82 -21.07 -5.90
CA MET A 54 -6.16 -19.93 -6.55
C MET A 54 -6.99 -18.65 -6.38
N TRP A 55 -8.32 -18.76 -6.44
CA TRP A 55 -9.23 -17.64 -6.21
C TRP A 55 -9.18 -17.11 -4.77
N ARG A 56 -9.26 -18.00 -3.77
CA ARG A 56 -9.19 -17.58 -2.35
C ARG A 56 -7.82 -16.96 -2.02
N ALA A 57 -6.74 -17.50 -2.58
CA ALA A 57 -5.40 -16.93 -2.44
C ALA A 57 -5.32 -15.54 -3.10
N TRP A 58 -5.87 -15.37 -4.30
CA TRP A 58 -5.93 -14.08 -4.98
C TRP A 58 -6.65 -13.00 -4.16
N ILE A 59 -7.81 -13.32 -3.58
CA ILE A 59 -8.54 -12.42 -2.68
C ILE A 59 -7.70 -12.11 -1.43
N GLY A 60 -7.15 -13.14 -0.78
CA GLY A 60 -6.34 -12.97 0.42
C GLY A 60 -5.10 -12.10 0.22
N PHE A 61 -4.39 -12.27 -0.91
CA PHE A 61 -3.21 -11.47 -1.25
C PHE A 61 -3.56 -10.02 -1.59
N ASN A 62 -4.69 -9.77 -2.27
CA ASN A 62 -5.14 -8.40 -2.53
C ASN A 62 -5.59 -7.70 -1.23
N ALA A 63 -6.28 -8.43 -0.35
CA ALA A 63 -6.67 -7.91 0.96
C ALA A 63 -5.45 -7.61 1.83
N SER A 64 -4.45 -8.50 1.89
CA SER A 64 -3.22 -8.25 2.66
C SER A 64 -2.39 -7.10 2.08
N HIS A 65 -2.39 -6.94 0.75
CA HIS A 65 -1.80 -5.79 0.08
C HIS A 65 -2.44 -4.47 0.52
N SER A 66 -3.78 -4.40 0.53
CA SER A 66 -4.52 -3.26 1.07
C SER A 66 -4.17 -2.97 2.53
N LEU A 67 -4.13 -3.99 3.38
CA LEU A 67 -3.77 -3.84 4.79
C LEU A 67 -2.37 -3.27 4.94
N GLY A 68 -1.40 -3.74 4.15
CA GLY A 68 -0.04 -3.20 4.15
C GLY A 68 0.00 -1.70 3.84
N ALA A 69 -0.79 -1.25 2.85
CA ALA A 69 -0.88 0.17 2.50
C ALA A 69 -1.61 0.99 3.58
N MET A 70 -2.65 0.45 4.20
CA MET A 70 -3.47 1.13 5.22
C MET A 70 -2.82 1.18 6.61
N LEU A 71 -1.94 0.23 6.94
CA LEU A 71 -1.22 0.25 8.22
C LEU A 71 -0.25 1.43 8.33
N LEU A 72 0.31 1.88 7.20
CA LEU A 72 1.21 3.03 7.17
C LEU A 72 0.53 4.30 7.73
N PRO A 73 -0.60 4.79 7.19
CA PRO A 73 -1.32 5.92 7.77
C PRO A 73 -1.93 5.61 9.15
N ALA A 74 -2.34 4.37 9.43
CA ALA A 74 -2.85 4.03 10.76
C ALA A 74 -1.82 4.28 11.86
N ILE A 75 -0.52 4.09 11.56
CA ILE A 75 0.58 4.38 12.49
C ILE A 75 1.00 5.84 12.38
N TYR A 76 1.20 6.36 11.17
CA TYR A 76 1.82 7.66 10.97
C TYR A 76 0.88 8.85 11.12
N LEU A 77 -0.43 8.71 10.92
CA LEU A 77 -1.35 9.84 11.13
C LEU A 77 -1.46 10.21 12.61
N PRO A 78 -1.69 9.28 13.56
CA PRO A 78 -1.71 9.63 14.98
C PRO A 78 -0.37 10.20 15.46
N LEU A 79 0.75 9.64 14.98
CA LEU A 79 2.08 10.17 15.28
C LEU A 79 2.26 11.57 14.70
N ALA A 80 1.92 11.79 13.44
CA ALA A 80 2.10 13.09 12.80
C ALA A 80 1.18 14.17 13.39
N VAL A 81 -0.03 13.82 13.83
CA VAL A 81 -0.99 14.80 14.38
C VAL A 81 -0.72 15.08 15.86
N ASN A 82 -0.51 14.04 16.68
CA ASN A 82 -0.48 14.19 18.14
C ASN A 82 0.93 14.09 18.74
N HIS A 83 1.86 13.45 18.04
CA HIS A 83 3.19 13.08 18.59
C HIS A 83 4.31 13.29 17.58
N PHE A 84 4.29 14.39 16.82
CA PHE A 84 5.20 14.58 15.69
C PHE A 84 6.68 14.58 16.09
N GLU A 85 6.98 14.96 17.33
CA GLU A 85 8.32 14.88 17.90
C GLU A 85 8.90 13.46 17.91
N VAL A 86 8.08 12.41 17.93
CA VAL A 86 8.56 11.01 17.80
C VAL A 86 9.18 10.77 16.42
N ILE A 87 8.56 11.33 15.36
CA ILE A 87 9.06 11.22 13.99
C ILE A 87 10.31 12.08 13.80
N LYS A 88 10.29 13.31 14.33
CA LYS A 88 11.41 14.25 14.20
C LYS A 88 12.68 13.77 14.90
N ASN A 89 12.54 13.23 16.10
CA ASN A 89 13.70 12.85 16.95
C ASN A 89 14.24 11.44 16.64
N SER A 90 13.83 10.83 15.52
CA SER A 90 14.28 9.50 15.14
C SER A 90 14.50 9.40 13.63
N ILE A 91 15.75 9.15 13.24
CA ILE A 91 16.10 8.88 11.84
C ILE A 91 15.32 7.68 11.29
N TRP A 92 15.02 6.69 12.15
CA TRP A 92 14.24 5.53 11.76
C TRP A 92 12.81 5.90 11.38
N PHE A 93 12.11 6.65 12.23
CA PHE A 93 10.72 7.07 11.94
C PHE A 93 10.63 8.10 10.80
N SER A 94 11.68 8.87 10.53
CA SER A 94 11.68 9.77 9.36
C SER A 94 11.97 9.04 8.03
N LEU A 95 12.79 7.97 8.04
CA LEU A 95 13.15 7.23 6.82
C LEU A 95 12.27 6.01 6.51
N LEU A 96 11.58 5.44 7.49
CA LEU A 96 10.75 4.25 7.27
C LEU A 96 9.65 4.46 6.20
N PRO A 97 8.93 5.60 6.13
CA PRO A 97 7.97 5.85 5.04
C PRO A 97 8.64 5.90 3.66
N VAL A 98 9.89 6.38 3.59
CA VAL A 98 10.68 6.37 2.35
C VAL A 98 10.96 4.93 1.92
N ALA A 99 11.42 4.07 2.83
CA ALA A 99 11.69 2.67 2.54
C ALA A 99 10.42 1.93 2.05
N VAL A 100 9.27 2.18 2.70
CA VAL A 100 7.97 1.64 2.26
C VAL A 100 7.59 2.19 0.88
N GLY A 101 7.72 3.50 0.68
CA GLY A 101 7.42 4.17 -0.59
C GLY A 101 8.24 3.62 -1.77
N VAL A 102 9.55 3.46 -1.60
CA VAL A 102 10.44 2.84 -2.62
C VAL A 102 10.01 1.41 -2.91
N SER A 103 9.75 0.61 -1.87
CA SER A 103 9.33 -0.79 -2.03
C SER A 103 8.04 -0.90 -2.84
N TYR A 104 7.03 -0.10 -2.49
CA TYR A 104 5.76 -0.06 -3.24
C TYR A 104 5.95 0.48 -4.65
N LEU A 105 6.83 1.46 -4.87
CA LEU A 105 7.06 2.02 -6.20
C LEU A 105 7.69 0.99 -7.14
N ILE A 106 8.63 0.19 -6.64
CA ILE A 106 9.24 -0.93 -7.40
C ILE A 106 8.16 -1.95 -7.78
N LEU A 107 7.30 -2.34 -6.83
CA LEU A 107 6.20 -3.25 -7.12
C LEU A 107 5.22 -2.66 -8.13
N ALA A 108 4.85 -1.39 -7.97
CA ALA A 108 3.94 -0.68 -8.86
C ALA A 108 4.46 -0.62 -10.29
N LYS A 109 5.77 -0.33 -10.45
CA LYS A 109 6.43 -0.26 -11.75
C LYS A 109 6.49 -1.62 -12.45
N LYS A 110 6.72 -2.69 -11.69
CA LYS A 110 6.98 -4.03 -12.26
C LYS A 110 5.70 -4.85 -12.46
N TYR A 111 4.72 -4.72 -11.57
CA TYR A 111 3.59 -5.66 -11.50
C TYR A 111 2.22 -5.00 -11.55
N TRP A 112 2.10 -3.68 -11.35
CA TRP A 112 0.80 -3.01 -11.32
C TRP A 112 0.62 -2.07 -12.52
N PHE A 113 -0.21 -1.04 -12.35
CA PHE A 113 -0.62 -0.11 -13.41
C PHE A 113 -0.40 1.35 -12.98
N LYS A 114 -0.66 2.28 -13.91
CA LYS A 114 -0.24 3.69 -13.81
C LYS A 114 -0.81 4.44 -12.61
N ILE A 115 -2.05 4.17 -12.21
CA ILE A 115 -2.75 4.90 -11.13
C ILE A 115 -2.05 4.69 -9.77
N PRO A 116 -1.88 3.46 -9.25
CA PRO A 116 -1.16 3.24 -8.00
C PRO A 116 0.31 3.67 -8.11
N PHE A 117 0.95 3.51 -9.27
CA PHE A 117 2.30 4.01 -9.50
C PHE A 117 2.42 5.51 -9.24
N LEU A 118 1.54 6.33 -9.83
CA LEU A 118 1.59 7.78 -9.69
C LEU A 118 1.30 8.20 -8.24
N GLY A 119 0.32 7.60 -7.59
CA GLY A 119 0.00 7.90 -6.19
C GLY A 119 1.16 7.57 -5.24
N VAL A 120 1.81 6.42 -5.43
CA VAL A 120 3.00 6.04 -4.64
C VAL A 120 4.18 6.95 -4.95
N LEU A 121 4.37 7.37 -6.20
CA LEU A 121 5.43 8.31 -6.59
C LEU A 121 5.28 9.67 -5.90
N ILE A 122 4.07 10.22 -5.89
CA ILE A 122 3.76 11.48 -5.20
C ILE A 122 4.02 11.32 -3.69
N SER A 123 3.56 10.22 -3.10
CA SER A 123 3.78 9.92 -1.68
C SER A 123 5.27 9.82 -1.35
N LEU A 124 6.06 9.14 -2.18
CA LEU A 124 7.50 9.01 -2.01
C LEU A 124 8.20 10.37 -2.09
N ALA A 125 7.80 11.25 -3.00
CA ALA A 125 8.33 12.61 -3.07
C ALA A 125 8.06 13.38 -1.77
N CYS A 126 6.85 13.26 -1.21
CA CYS A 126 6.52 13.85 0.09
C CYS A 126 7.39 13.28 1.22
N PHE A 127 7.59 11.96 1.26
CA PHE A 127 8.42 11.31 2.28
C PHE A 127 9.89 11.72 2.19
N LEU A 128 10.46 11.77 0.97
CA LEU A 128 11.84 12.22 0.75
C LEU A 128 12.03 13.67 1.18
N ALA A 129 11.11 14.57 0.78
CA ALA A 129 11.17 15.97 1.18
C ALA A 129 11.01 16.15 2.70
N SER A 130 10.11 15.39 3.33
CA SER A 130 9.97 15.43 4.78
C SER A 130 11.21 14.90 5.49
N ALA A 131 11.77 13.78 5.05
CA ALA A 131 12.96 13.20 5.64
C ALA A 131 14.16 14.14 5.52
N TRP A 132 14.33 14.78 4.37
CA TRP A 132 15.34 15.82 4.18
C TRP A 132 15.17 16.94 5.22
N LEU A 133 13.99 17.57 5.28
CA LEU A 133 13.71 18.69 6.19
C LEU A 133 13.81 18.34 7.69
N ILE A 134 13.68 17.08 8.07
CA ILE A 134 13.81 16.64 9.47
C ILE A 134 15.27 16.44 9.86
N ASN A 135 16.11 15.99 8.92
CA ASN A 135 17.48 15.55 9.19
C ASN A 135 18.54 16.57 8.75
N THR A 136 18.14 17.79 8.41
CA THR A 136 19.01 18.94 8.08
C THR A 136 18.60 20.16 8.87
#